data_AF-A0A7X3MQS5-F1
#
_entry.id   AF-A0A7X3MQS5-F1
#
_cell.length_a   1.000
_cell.length_b   1.000
_cell.length_c   1.000
_cell.angle_alpha   90.00
_cell.angle_beta   90.00
_cell.angle_gamma   90.00
#
_symmetry.space_group_name_H-M   'P 1'
#
loop_
_entity.id
_entity.type
_entity.pdbx_description
1 polymer ?
#
loop_
_entity_poly.entity_id
_entity_poly.type
_entity_poly.pdbx_seq_one_letter_code
_entity_poly.pdbx_strand_id
1 'polypeptide(L)'
;MKFLARSLGLLLVAAGFIGLVIDGTRSIVNHTVSFTSISSAAGTLFPGGATGLEGQLAASTYPWLWDPFLIQFLQLPASVTAFLVGALLLWLGQKPLEPVGYFAGR
;
A
#
# COMPACT_ATOMS: atom_id res chain seq x y z
N MET A 1 17.20 4.30 -8.39
CA MET A 1 16.09 4.29 -7.41
C MET A 1 14.82 5.01 -7.87
N LYS A 2 14.90 6.19 -8.50
CA LYS A 2 13.71 6.98 -8.90
C LYS A 2 12.78 6.26 -9.90
N PHE A 3 13.33 5.54 -10.87
CA PHE A 3 12.54 4.72 -11.80
C PHE A 3 11.75 3.63 -11.08
N LEU A 4 12.42 2.85 -10.23
CA LEU A 4 11.79 1.75 -9.49
C LEU A 4 10.69 2.26 -8.54
N ALA A 5 10.94 3.35 -7.82
CA ALA A 5 9.94 4.00 -6.97
C ALA A 5 8.71 4.44 -7.78
N ARG A 6 8.90 5.04 -8.96
CA ARG A 6 7.78 5.43 -9.83
C ARG A 6 7.03 4.22 -10.38
N SER A 7 7.72 3.20 -10.87
CA SER A 7 7.09 2.01 -11.43
C SER A 7 6.27 1.28 -10.37
N LEU A 8 6.83 1.03 -9.18
CA LEU A 8 6.09 0.46 -8.05
C LEU A 8 4.95 1.36 -7.59
N GLY A 9 5.17 2.68 -7.54
CA GLY A 9 4.15 3.65 -7.18
C GLY A 9 2.95 3.60 -8.13
N LEU A 10 3.19 3.56 -9.44
CA LEU A 10 2.12 3.46 -10.45
C LEU A 10 1.34 2.15 -10.32
N LEU A 11 2.05 1.02 -10.12
CA LEU A 11 1.41 -0.28 -9.93
C LEU A 11 0.53 -0.30 -8.68
N LEU A 12 1.02 0.25 -7.56
CA LEU A 12 0.25 0.33 -6.32
C LEU A 12 -0.96 1.26 -6.43
N VAL A 13 -0.81 2.42 -7.09
CA VAL A 13 -1.93 3.33 -7.34
C VAL A 13 -3.00 2.66 -8.21
N ALA A 14 -2.61 1.96 -9.27
CA ALA A 14 -3.54 1.23 -10.13
C ALA A 14 -4.26 0.11 -9.35
N ALA A 15 -3.52 -0.70 -8.58
CA ALA A 15 -4.11 -1.75 -7.76
C ALA A 15 -5.06 -1.19 -6.69
N GLY A 16 -4.66 -0.10 -6.01
CA GLY A 16 -5.48 0.59 -5.01
C GLY A 16 -6.76 1.16 -5.62
N PHE A 17 -6.68 1.77 -6.80
CA PHE A 17 -7.84 2.28 -7.53
C PHE A 17 -8.81 1.16 -7.94
N ILE A 18 -8.32 0.07 -8.52
CA ILE A 18 -9.15 -1.09 -8.87
C ILE A 18 -9.80 -1.67 -7.61
N GLY A 19 -9.04 -1.81 -6.53
CA GLY A 19 -9.55 -2.27 -5.23
C GLY A 19 -10.67 -1.36 -4.69
N LEU A 20 -10.52 -0.03 -4.79
CA LEU A 20 -11.55 0.92 -4.36
C LEU A 20 -12.85 0.76 -5.16
N VAL A 21 -12.76 0.50 -6.47
CA VAL A 21 -13.94 0.24 -7.31
C VAL A 21 -14.63 -1.07 -6.89
N ILE A 22 -13.86 -2.12 -6.61
CA ILE A 22 -14.39 -3.41 -6.15
C ILE A 22 -15.06 -3.26 -4.77
N ASP A 23 -14.39 -2.61 -3.82
CA ASP A 23 -14.93 -2.35 -2.48
C ASP A 23 -16.18 -1.45 -2.56
N GLY A 24 -16.17 -0.46 -3.45
CA GLY A 24 -17.31 0.44 -3.68
C GLY A 24 -18.54 -0.29 -4.24
N THR A 25 -18.35 -1.13 -5.26
CA THR A 25 -19.46 -1.94 -5.82
C THR A 25 -20.02 -2.91 -4.79
N ARG A 26 -19.15 -3.60 -4.04
CA ARG A 26 -19.54 -4.46 -2.92
C ARG A 26 -20.33 -3.69 -1.86
N SER A 27 -19.90 -2.48 -1.54
CA SER A 27 -20.55 -1.64 -0.52
C SER A 27 -21.96 -1.22 -0.92
N ILE A 28 -22.15 -0.88 -2.19
CA ILE A 28 -23.47 -0.53 -2.75
C ILE A 28 -24.40 -1.75 -2.71
N VAL A 29 -23.91 -2.91 -3.17
CA VAL A 29 -24.70 -4.15 -3.21
C VAL A 29 -25.13 -4.60 -1.80
N ASN A 30 -24.24 -4.46 -0.82
CA ASN A 30 -24.51 -4.92 0.54
C ASN A 30 -25.19 -3.87 1.43
N HIS A 31 -25.48 -2.67 0.90
CA HIS A 31 -26.00 -1.53 1.66
C HIS A 31 -25.19 -1.20 2.93
N THR A 32 -23.89 -1.50 2.92
CA THR A 32 -22.97 -1.27 4.05
C THR A 32 -21.58 -0.99 3.53
N VAL A 33 -20.84 -0.12 4.21
CA VAL A 33 -19.47 0.19 3.82
C VAL A 33 -18.59 -1.02 4.12
N SER A 34 -18.06 -1.65 3.07
CA SER A 34 -17.26 -2.87 3.14
C SER A 34 -15.94 -2.67 2.42
N PHE A 35 -14.84 -2.94 3.13
CA PHE A 35 -13.49 -2.87 2.57
C PHE A 35 -12.80 -4.23 2.68
N THR A 36 -11.95 -4.52 1.71
CA THR A 36 -11.06 -5.67 1.77
C THR A 36 -9.82 -5.31 2.60
N SER A 37 -9.48 -6.10 3.62
CA SER A 37 -8.29 -5.88 4.45
C SER A 37 -7.00 -6.25 3.70
N ILE A 38 -5.86 -5.68 4.10
CA ILE A 38 -4.54 -6.05 3.57
C ILE A 38 -4.27 -7.55 3.76
N SER A 39 -4.62 -8.11 4.92
CA SER A 39 -4.48 -9.54 5.21
C SER A 39 -5.26 -10.42 4.23
N SER A 40 -6.51 -10.04 3.92
CA SER A 40 -7.36 -10.77 2.98
C SER A 40 -6.79 -10.67 1.56
N ALA A 41 -6.42 -9.47 1.11
CA ALA A 41 -5.81 -9.26 -0.19
C ALA A 41 -4.46 -9.98 -0.34
N ALA A 42 -3.63 -10.01 0.70
CA ALA A 42 -2.38 -10.75 0.70
C ALA A 42 -2.63 -12.26 0.65
N GLY A 43 -3.63 -12.77 1.38
CA GLY A 43 -3.99 -14.18 1.37
C GLY A 43 -4.53 -14.67 0.03
N THR A 44 -5.21 -13.82 -0.74
CA THR A 44 -5.68 -14.16 -2.09
C THR A 44 -4.55 -14.14 -3.12
N LEU A 45 -3.58 -13.23 -2.98
CA LEU A 45 -2.42 -13.13 -3.88
C LEU A 45 -1.32 -14.15 -3.57
N PHE A 46 -1.12 -14.47 -2.29
CA PHE A 46 -0.06 -15.35 -1.79
C PHE A 46 -0.62 -16.42 -0.83
N PRO A 47 -1.26 -17.47 -1.36
CA PRO A 47 -1.82 -18.54 -0.53
C PRO A 47 -0.74 -19.18 0.35
N GLY A 48 -0.94 -19.19 1.66
CA GLY A 48 0.02 -19.77 2.63
C GLY A 48 1.21 -18.89 3.01
N GLY A 49 1.36 -17.68 2.46
CA GLY A 49 2.45 -16.77 2.83
C GLY A 49 2.28 -16.14 4.22
N ALA A 50 1.04 -15.90 4.64
CA ALA A 50 0.73 -15.25 5.92
C ALA A 50 1.10 -16.10 7.14
N THR A 51 0.87 -17.43 7.07
CA THR A 51 1.22 -18.37 8.15
C THR A 51 2.73 -18.51 8.33
N GLY A 52 3.50 -18.44 7.24
CA GLY A 52 4.95 -18.45 7.29
C GLY A 52 5.56 -17.18 7.89
N LEU A 53 4.94 -16.01 7.64
CA LEU A 53 5.33 -14.73 8.23
C LEU A 53 5.02 -14.68 9.73
N GLU A 54 3.82 -15.10 10.14
CA GLU A 54 3.43 -15.18 11.56
C GLU A 54 4.39 -16.04 12.36
N GLY A 55 4.71 -17.25 11.88
CA GLY A 55 5.64 -18.14 12.58
C GLY A 55 7.05 -17.58 12.73
N GLN A 56 7.53 -16.76 11.79
CA GLN A 56 8.87 -16.16 11.85
C GLN A 56 8.92 -14.90 12.74
N LEU A 57 7.87 -14.08 12.70
CA LEU A 57 7.81 -12.82 13.45
C LEU A 57 7.36 -13.03 14.90
N ALA A 58 6.44 -13.96 15.17
CA ALA A 58 6.01 -14.30 16.53
C ALA A 58 7.12 -15.05 17.32
N ALA A 59 7.98 -15.79 16.62
CA ALA A 59 9.15 -16.46 17.21
C ALA A 59 10.36 -15.53 17.38
N SER A 60 10.31 -14.28 16.89
CA SER A 60 11.40 -13.32 17.00
C SER A 60 11.38 -12.54 18.32
N THR A 61 12.53 -11.94 18.64
CA THR A 61 12.83 -11.20 19.89
C THR A 61 11.88 -10.03 20.23
N TYR A 62 11.00 -9.62 19.31
CA TYR A 62 10.10 -8.47 19.49
C TYR A 62 8.61 -8.85 19.28
N PRO A 63 7.98 -9.55 20.25
CA PRO A 63 6.57 -9.93 20.18
C PRO A 63 5.62 -8.74 19.98
N TRP A 64 5.99 -7.59 20.56
CA TRP A 64 5.21 -6.35 20.46
C TRP A 64 5.11 -5.80 19.03
N LEU A 65 6.05 -6.15 18.14
CA LEU A 65 6.01 -5.73 16.75
C LEU A 65 4.90 -6.48 15.98
N TRP A 66 4.66 -7.74 16.35
CA TRP A 66 3.56 -8.54 15.81
C TRP A 66 2.21 -8.08 16.37
N ASP A 67 2.09 -8.03 17.70
CA ASP A 67 0.87 -7.63 18.42
C ASP A 67 1.17 -6.45 19.37
N PRO A 68 0.61 -5.24 19.15
CA PRO A 68 -0.57 -4.93 18.31
C PRO A 68 -0.28 -4.36 16.92
N PHE A 69 0.96 -4.02 16.58
CA PHE A 69 1.23 -3.15 15.43
C PHE A 69 0.96 -3.81 14.08
N LEU A 70 1.57 -4.97 13.80
CA LEU A 70 1.41 -5.64 12.51
C LEU A 70 -0.02 -6.11 12.30
N ILE A 71 -0.68 -6.65 13.33
CA ILE A 71 -2.07 -7.08 13.26
C ILE A 71 -2.96 -5.89 12.86
N GLN A 72 -2.87 -4.76 13.57
CA GLN A 72 -3.68 -3.58 13.27
C GLN A 72 -3.40 -3.03 11.87
N PHE A 73 -2.13 -3.02 11.46
CA PHE A 73 -1.74 -2.60 10.11
C PHE A 73 -2.35 -3.51 9.04
N LEU A 74 -2.33 -4.83 9.23
CA LEU A 74 -2.87 -5.80 8.28
C LEU A 74 -4.40 -5.73 8.15
N GLN A 75 -5.09 -5.13 9.13
CA GLN A 75 -6.54 -4.91 9.08
C GLN A 75 -6.93 -3.61 8.36
N LEU A 76 -5.98 -2.76 7.98
CA LEU A 76 -6.28 -1.55 7.20
C LEU A 76 -6.92 -1.92 5.85
N PRO A 77 -7.76 -1.03 5.28
CA PRO A 77 -8.29 -1.20 3.93
C PRO A 77 -7.15 -1.31 2.91
N ALA A 78 -7.08 -2.42 2.18
CA ALA A 78 -6.02 -2.70 1.22
C ALA A 78 -5.99 -1.69 0.08
N SER A 79 -7.17 -1.34 -0.42
CA SER A 79 -7.37 -0.43 -1.55
C SER A 79 -6.86 0.99 -1.23
N VAL A 80 -7.28 1.54 -0.09
CA VAL A 80 -6.81 2.85 0.41
C VAL A 80 -5.32 2.83 0.70
N THR A 81 -4.83 1.80 1.39
CA THR A 81 -3.42 1.70 1.77
C THR A 81 -2.52 1.61 0.54
N ALA A 82 -2.85 0.76 -0.45
CA ALA A 82 -2.10 0.64 -1.69
C ALA A 82 -2.08 1.96 -2.47
N PHE A 83 -3.22 2.66 -2.54
CA PHE A 83 -3.30 3.96 -3.22
C PHE A 83 -2.41 5.01 -2.55
N LEU A 84 -2.48 5.14 -1.21
CA LEU A 84 -1.68 6.12 -0.45
C LEU A 84 -0.18 5.82 -0.52
N VAL A 85 0.21 4.56 -0.33
CA VAL A 85 1.61 4.14 -0.42
C VAL A 85 2.12 4.34 -1.85
N GLY A 86 1.32 4.00 -2.86
CA GLY A 86 1.65 4.25 -4.26
C GLY A 86 1.86 5.73 -4.55
N ALA A 87 0.95 6.59 -4.09
CA ALA A 87 1.06 8.04 -4.23
C ALA A 87 2.32 8.60 -3.54
N LEU A 88 2.65 8.09 -2.36
CA LEU A 88 3.86 8.44 -1.63
C LEU A 88 5.13 8.03 -2.39
N LEU A 89 5.15 6.83 -2.97
CA LEU A 89 6.27 6.37 -3.82
C LEU A 89 6.43 7.23 -5.08
N LEU A 90 5.33 7.64 -5.71
CA LEU A 90 5.36 8.56 -6.84
C LEU A 90 5.94 9.91 -6.45
N TRP A 91 5.51 10.44 -5.30
CA TRP A 91 6.01 11.71 -4.75
C TRP A 91 7.52 11.65 -4.47
N LEU A 92 8.00 10.61 -3.79
CA LEU A 92 9.44 10.39 -3.55
C LEU A 92 10.23 10.20 -4.86
N GLY A 93 9.59 9.66 -5.90
CA GLY A 93 10.17 9.46 -7.23
C GLY A 93 10.18 10.71 -8.12
N GLN A 94 9.63 11.85 -7.68
CA GLN A 94 9.57 13.06 -8.47
C GLN A 94 10.98 13.62 -8.77
N LYS A 95 11.13 14.24 -9.95
CA LYS A 95 12.30 15.05 -10.23
C LYS A 95 12.09 16.39 -9.52
N PRO A 96 13.13 16.98 -8.89
CA PRO A 96 13.03 18.34 -8.38
C PRO A 96 12.49 19.25 -9.47
N LEU A 97 11.56 20.14 -9.09
CA LEU A 97 11.07 21.18 -9.99
C LEU A 97 12.28 21.95 -10.53
N GLU A 98 12.38 22.08 -11.84
CA GLU A 98 13.45 22.88 -12.43
C GLU A 98 13.21 24.34 -12.00
N PRO A 99 14.23 25.04 -11.47
CA PRO A 99 14.08 26.42 -11.08
C PRO A 99 13.57 27.24 -12.26
N VAL A 100 12.43 27.90 -12.09
CA VAL A 100 11.90 28.80 -13.11
C VAL A 100 12.72 30.08 -13.07
N GLY A 101 13.75 30.16 -13.92
CA GLY A 101 14.59 31.34 -14.06
C GLY A 101 15.87 31.06 -14.84
N TYR A 102 16.13 31.88 -15.85
CA TYR A 102 17.42 31.96 -16.54
C TYR A 102 18.44 32.46 -15.52
N PHE A 103 19.48 31.68 -15.21
CA PHE A 103 20.70 32.27 -14.65
C PHE A 103 21.33 33.10 -15.76
N ALA A 104 20.87 34.35 -15.91
CA ALA A 104 21.60 35.35 -16.67
C ALA A 104 22.96 35.47 -15.99
N GLY A 105 24.00 35.10 -16.73
CA GLY A 105 25.36 35.04 -16.25
C GLY A 105 25.78 36.33 -15.53
N ARG A 106 26.58 36.15 -14.49
CA ARG A 106 27.51 37.16 -14.02
C ARG A 106 28.91 36.59 -14.17
#